data_AF-A0A7Z9C0N4-F1
#
_entry.id   AF-A0A7Z9C0N4-F1
#
_cell.length_a   1.000
_cell.length_b   1.000
_cell.length_c   1.000
_cell.angle_alpha   90.00
_cell.angle_beta   90.00
_cell.angle_gamma   90.00
#
_symmetry.space_group_name_H-M   'P 1'
#
loop_
_entity.id
_entity.type
_entity.pdbx_description
1 polymer ?
#
loop_
_entity_poly.entity_id
_entity_poly.type
_entity_poly.pdbx_seq_one_letter_code
_entity_poly.pdbx_strand_id
1 'polypeptide(L)'
;MKNTVSVKKNQNIPWFEQLMAMVATLNYGLVLFNLSYTDLRDYYFNYIPVLTQVYDPIKGIEPHQTTEKYLDTIEQLKSTVAETSLYSAETEEILGKLRNQSEEIINENPFAIAEKSGTLERIKNRMREQIKNPNNSAKEAFNILWSSSYLRQQGYDQQIQWFEKNITPLIATNYYRSISETGKFTRTFWKVDLPFTIIFILEFLARTYLISRRYSKVTWFDAMLWRWYDVFLFLPIFRLLRIIPVAIRLNQVHFITLEPIRIQITRGFVAAIARELTEFVVVEVIQQIQGEIRRGDIFKQLFLNPNKPYLDINNVNEIEAIANHLIQIVVYKVIPKLELDIESLLRYNIEQVIEQSPVIQQFKTIPGLQQIPQQIQERIITELSKLATEGPQEAYQTVTKAMNDPVGTKLSNQLVKNFNKILGEELQKEQGLEEIQTLLVDFLEEFKINYIQQVDESNFEQVLAQLQQQKHLKETK
;
A
#
# COMPACT_ATOMS: atom_id res chain seq x y z
N MET A 1 7.53 30.37 1.87
CA MET A 1 8.11 29.85 3.13
C MET A 1 7.92 28.34 3.16
N LYS A 2 9.01 27.57 3.12
CA LYS A 2 8.97 26.10 3.26
C LYS A 2 8.80 25.76 4.74
N ASN A 3 7.58 25.41 5.16
CA ASN A 3 7.38 24.81 6.48
C ASN A 3 7.89 23.37 6.44
N THR A 4 9.19 23.20 6.70
CA THR A 4 9.73 21.90 7.10
C THR A 4 9.27 21.64 8.53
N VAL A 5 8.20 20.86 8.67
CA VAL A 5 7.79 20.30 9.96
C VAL A 5 8.95 19.42 10.45
N SER A 6 9.76 19.95 11.36
CA SER A 6 10.79 19.17 12.04
C SER A 6 10.08 18.24 13.02
N VAL A 7 9.86 16.98 12.61
CA VAL A 7 9.37 15.94 13.50
C VAL A 7 10.42 15.71 14.58
N LYS A 8 10.04 15.98 15.83
CA LYS A 8 10.88 15.85 17.03
C LYS A 8 11.39 14.41 17.14
N LYS A 9 12.67 14.21 16.83
CA LYS A 9 13.35 12.91 16.78
C LYS A 9 13.90 12.58 18.17
N ASN A 10 13.05 12.07 19.06
CA ASN A 10 13.53 11.40 20.26
C ASN A 10 12.55 10.32 20.73
N GLN A 11 12.34 9.31 19.90
CA GLN A 11 11.87 8.02 20.39
C GLN A 11 13.12 7.21 20.72
N ASN A 12 13.30 6.84 21.99
CA ASN A 12 14.34 5.90 22.38
C ASN A 12 14.06 4.56 21.67
N ILE A 13 14.80 4.30 20.60
CA ILE A 13 14.72 3.03 19.89
C ILE A 13 15.21 1.94 20.84
N PRO A 14 14.46 0.84 21.03
CA PRO A 14 14.90 -0.24 21.89
C PRO A 14 16.24 -0.79 21.39
N TRP A 15 17.21 -0.99 22.29
CA TRP A 15 18.54 -1.52 21.96
C TRP A 15 18.46 -2.86 21.20
N PHE A 16 17.44 -3.67 21.50
CA PHE A 16 17.18 -4.94 20.82
C PHE A 16 16.91 -4.76 19.32
N GLU A 17 16.18 -3.71 18.92
CA GLU A 17 15.93 -3.41 17.50
C GLU A 17 17.22 -3.04 16.76
N GLN A 18 18.09 -2.27 17.42
CA GLN A 18 19.40 -1.90 16.88
C GLN A 18 20.28 -3.13 16.69
N LEU A 19 20.35 -4.01 17.70
CA LEU A 19 21.07 -5.26 17.62
C LEU A 19 20.55 -6.13 16.47
N MET A 20 19.23 -6.32 16.38
CA MET A 20 18.62 -7.13 15.33
C MET A 20 18.81 -6.54 13.93
N ALA A 21 18.84 -5.22 13.78
CA ALA A 21 19.17 -4.56 12.52
C ALA A 21 20.64 -4.79 12.13
N MET A 22 21.58 -4.74 13.09
CA MET A 22 22.99 -5.06 12.85
C MET A 22 23.18 -6.53 12.46
N VAL A 23 22.53 -7.46 13.17
CA VAL A 23 22.59 -8.90 12.86
C VAL A 23 22.03 -9.19 11.46
N ALA A 24 20.90 -8.58 11.08
CA ALA A 24 20.33 -8.72 9.75
C ALA A 24 21.26 -8.14 8.66
N THR A 25 21.88 -6.99 8.93
CA THR A 25 22.84 -6.36 8.00
C THR A 25 24.10 -7.20 7.83
N LEU A 26 24.65 -7.74 8.92
CA LEU A 26 25.80 -8.64 8.89
C LEU A 26 25.48 -9.91 8.10
N ASN A 27 24.33 -10.53 8.35
CA ASN A 27 23.90 -11.72 7.60
C ASN A 27 23.78 -11.42 6.10
N TYR A 28 23.16 -10.30 5.74
CA TYR A 28 23.05 -9.91 4.34
C TYR A 28 24.40 -9.61 3.70
N GLY A 29 25.31 -8.96 4.43
CA GLY A 29 26.70 -8.76 4.02
C GLY A 29 27.42 -10.09 3.75
N LEU A 30 27.23 -11.11 4.61
CA LEU A 30 27.78 -12.45 4.39
C LEU A 30 27.18 -13.14 3.16
N VAL A 31 25.90 -12.93 2.86
CA VAL A 31 25.27 -13.43 1.64
C VAL A 31 25.89 -12.78 0.40
N LEU A 32 26.07 -11.47 0.40
CA LEU A 32 26.71 -10.75 -0.71
C LEU A 32 28.17 -11.18 -0.88
N PHE A 33 28.92 -11.25 0.22
CA PHE A 33 30.30 -11.74 0.22
C PHE A 33 30.38 -13.14 -0.37
N ASN A 34 29.51 -14.06 0.07
CA ASN A 34 29.44 -15.41 -0.48
C ASN A 34 29.18 -15.38 -1.99
N LEU A 35 28.29 -14.52 -2.49
CA LEU A 35 28.03 -14.44 -3.93
C LEU A 35 29.25 -13.94 -4.71
N SER A 36 29.93 -12.89 -4.22
CA SER A 36 31.12 -12.31 -4.88
C SER A 36 32.41 -13.10 -4.69
N TYR A 37 32.45 -14.05 -3.75
CA TYR A 37 33.71 -14.67 -3.30
C TYR A 37 34.47 -15.38 -4.41
N THR A 38 33.79 -16.13 -5.27
CA THR A 38 34.44 -16.90 -6.35
C THR A 38 35.15 -15.98 -7.34
N ASP A 39 34.51 -14.87 -7.69
CA ASP A 39 35.02 -13.93 -8.69
C ASP A 39 36.21 -13.13 -8.15
N LEU A 40 36.18 -12.82 -6.84
CA LEU A 40 37.24 -12.08 -6.15
C LEU A 40 38.28 -13.00 -5.49
N ARG A 41 38.15 -14.34 -5.61
CA ARG A 41 39.02 -15.30 -4.92
C ARG A 41 40.49 -15.08 -5.27
N ASP A 42 40.81 -14.81 -6.52
CA ASP A 42 42.20 -14.67 -6.97
C ASP A 42 42.86 -13.45 -6.35
N TYR A 43 42.08 -12.41 -6.08
CA TYR A 43 42.55 -11.27 -5.29
C TYR A 43 42.78 -11.70 -3.83
N TYR A 44 41.83 -12.37 -3.19
CA TYR A 44 42.00 -12.84 -1.81
C TYR A 44 43.15 -13.81 -1.64
N PHE A 45 43.38 -14.71 -2.59
CA PHE A 45 44.48 -15.67 -2.56
C PHE A 45 45.84 -14.97 -2.53
N ASN A 46 46.01 -13.93 -3.36
CA ASN A 46 47.28 -13.21 -3.48
C ASN A 46 47.53 -12.20 -2.35
N TYR A 47 46.48 -11.57 -1.81
CA TYR A 47 46.63 -10.47 -0.83
C TYR A 47 46.17 -10.81 0.59
N ILE A 48 45.27 -11.78 0.77
CA ILE A 48 44.65 -12.16 2.05
C ILE A 48 44.51 -13.69 2.16
N PRO A 49 45.62 -14.46 2.14
CA PRO A 49 45.59 -15.93 2.06
C PRO A 49 44.89 -16.60 3.25
N VAL A 50 44.87 -15.95 4.42
CA VAL A 50 44.13 -16.43 5.60
C VAL A 50 42.63 -16.56 5.30
N LEU A 51 42.08 -15.63 4.51
CA LEU A 51 40.66 -15.67 4.14
C LEU A 51 40.35 -16.88 3.25
N THR A 52 41.23 -17.18 2.28
CA THR A 52 41.02 -18.32 1.39
C THR A 52 41.12 -19.65 2.13
N GLN A 53 42.06 -19.79 3.07
CA GLN A 53 42.18 -21.01 3.88
C GLN A 53 40.92 -21.31 4.71
N VAL A 54 40.28 -20.27 5.26
CA VAL A 54 39.08 -20.43 6.07
C VAL A 54 37.82 -20.62 5.22
N TYR A 55 37.72 -19.92 4.08
CA TYR A 55 36.48 -19.83 3.32
C TYR A 55 36.39 -20.78 2.11
N ASP A 56 37.51 -21.22 1.54
CA ASP A 56 37.53 -22.19 0.45
C ASP A 56 36.78 -23.49 0.80
N PRO A 57 36.96 -24.10 2.00
CA PRO A 57 36.19 -25.29 2.39
C PRO A 57 34.67 -25.06 2.41
N ILE A 58 34.22 -23.84 2.76
CA ILE A 58 32.79 -23.47 2.78
C ILE A 58 32.21 -23.44 1.36
N LYS A 59 33.05 -23.09 0.37
CA LYS A 59 32.72 -23.09 -1.06
C LYS A 59 32.94 -24.44 -1.73
N GLY A 60 33.46 -25.44 -1.00
CA GLY A 60 33.89 -26.71 -1.55
C GLY A 60 35.06 -26.57 -2.50
N ILE A 61 35.90 -25.56 -2.27
CA ILE A 61 37.10 -25.28 -3.05
C ILE A 61 38.27 -25.99 -2.38
N GLU A 62 39.03 -26.71 -3.19
CA GLU A 62 40.19 -27.49 -2.79
C GLU A 62 41.36 -27.16 -3.74
N PRO A 63 42.60 -27.29 -3.28
CA PRO A 63 43.76 -27.24 -4.17
C PRO A 63 43.61 -28.25 -5.32
N HIS A 64 43.98 -27.84 -6.53
CA HIS A 64 43.91 -28.74 -7.68
C HIS A 64 45.16 -29.63 -7.73
N GLN A 65 44.98 -30.94 -7.62
CA GLN A 65 46.06 -31.94 -7.50
C GLN A 65 47.14 -31.79 -8.56
N THR A 66 46.79 -31.68 -9.85
CA THR A 66 47.77 -31.54 -10.95
C THR A 66 48.63 -30.28 -10.83
N THR A 67 48.03 -29.12 -10.55
CA THR A 67 48.77 -27.86 -10.45
C THR A 67 49.56 -27.75 -9.16
N GLU A 68 49.06 -28.31 -8.06
CA GLU A 68 49.79 -28.37 -6.78
C GLU A 68 51.02 -29.27 -6.91
N LYS A 69 50.86 -30.48 -7.47
CA LYS A 69 51.97 -31.38 -7.78
C LYS A 69 53.03 -30.72 -8.67
N TYR A 70 52.63 -29.89 -9.62
CA TYR A 70 53.55 -29.13 -10.47
C TYR A 70 54.36 -28.10 -9.66
N LEU A 71 53.70 -27.34 -8.79
CA LEU A 71 54.36 -26.37 -7.91
C LEU A 71 55.31 -27.06 -6.93
N ASP A 72 54.91 -28.19 -6.34
CA ASP A 72 55.77 -29.00 -5.47
C ASP A 72 57.02 -29.51 -6.22
N THR A 73 56.86 -29.89 -7.49
CA THR A 73 57.99 -30.33 -8.33
C THR A 73 58.95 -29.17 -8.61
N ILE A 74 58.46 -27.93 -8.72
CA ILE A 74 59.30 -26.73 -8.85
C ILE A 74 60.07 -26.46 -7.55
N GLU A 75 59.41 -26.59 -6.40
CA GLU A 75 60.09 -26.46 -5.09
C GLU A 75 61.18 -27.53 -4.93
N GLN A 76 60.90 -28.78 -5.33
CA GLN A 76 61.88 -29.87 -5.35
C GLN A 76 63.08 -29.55 -6.25
N LEU A 77 62.85 -28.98 -7.45
CA LEU A 77 63.93 -28.55 -8.33
C LEU A 77 64.83 -27.53 -7.62
N LYS A 78 64.25 -26.54 -6.94
CA LYS A 78 64.99 -25.49 -6.23
C LYS A 78 65.84 -26.06 -5.10
N SER A 79 65.29 -26.96 -4.28
CA SER A 79 66.05 -27.61 -3.21
C SER A 79 67.19 -28.47 -3.76
N THR A 80 66.93 -29.29 -4.79
CA THR A 80 67.94 -30.19 -5.36
C THR A 80 69.08 -29.44 -6.05
N VAL A 81 68.79 -28.34 -6.76
CA VAL A 81 69.82 -27.51 -7.40
C VAL A 81 70.69 -26.80 -6.36
N ALA A 82 70.10 -26.38 -5.23
CA ALA A 82 70.84 -25.76 -4.14
C ALA A 82 71.78 -26.75 -3.40
N GLU A 83 71.38 -28.02 -3.29
CA GLU A 83 72.13 -29.05 -2.55
C GLU A 83 73.21 -29.76 -3.38
N THR A 84 72.93 -30.10 -4.64
CA THR A 84 73.85 -30.88 -5.49
C THR A 84 74.47 -30.02 -6.57
N SER A 85 73.74 -29.81 -7.66
CA SER A 85 74.00 -28.85 -8.74
C SER A 85 72.97 -29.03 -9.84
N LEU A 86 72.88 -28.07 -10.76
CA LEU A 86 72.12 -28.19 -12.01
C LEU A 86 72.57 -29.35 -12.92
N TYR A 87 73.72 -29.99 -12.63
CA TYR A 87 74.34 -31.03 -13.45
C TYR A 87 74.09 -32.45 -12.93
N SER A 88 73.45 -32.62 -11.78
CA SER A 88 73.18 -33.94 -11.22
C SER A 88 72.16 -34.71 -12.06
N ALA A 89 72.29 -36.04 -12.09
CA ALA A 89 71.31 -36.91 -12.74
C ALA A 89 69.91 -36.74 -12.11
N GLU A 90 69.87 -36.47 -10.80
CA GLU A 90 68.66 -36.17 -10.03
C GLU A 90 67.94 -34.91 -10.54
N THR A 91 68.68 -33.82 -10.81
CA THR A 91 68.10 -32.61 -11.39
C THR A 91 67.50 -32.86 -12.77
N GLU A 92 68.18 -33.62 -13.64
CA GLU A 92 67.65 -33.93 -14.97
C GLU A 92 66.37 -34.78 -14.90
N GLU A 93 66.25 -35.65 -13.90
CA GLU A 93 65.00 -36.39 -13.65
C GLU A 93 63.85 -35.45 -13.27
N ILE A 94 64.10 -34.48 -12.37
CA ILE A 94 63.10 -33.48 -11.96
C ILE A 94 62.70 -32.60 -13.14
N LEU A 95 63.67 -32.14 -13.94
CA LEU A 95 63.41 -31.39 -15.16
C LEU A 95 62.56 -32.20 -16.16
N GLY A 96 62.82 -33.50 -16.29
CA GLY A 96 61.98 -34.42 -17.06
C GLY A 96 60.53 -34.48 -16.57
N LYS A 97 60.33 -34.54 -15.24
CA LYS A 97 58.98 -34.50 -14.63
C LYS A 97 58.28 -33.19 -14.94
N LEU A 98 58.96 -32.05 -14.83
CA LEU A 98 58.38 -30.73 -15.13
C LEU A 98 57.97 -30.58 -16.60
N ARG A 99 58.75 -31.14 -17.53
CA ARG A 99 58.37 -31.19 -18.96
C ARG A 99 57.06 -31.96 -19.15
N ASN A 100 57.00 -33.19 -18.63
CA ASN A 100 55.81 -34.05 -18.73
C ASN A 100 54.57 -33.40 -18.08
N GLN A 101 54.70 -32.86 -16.88
CA GLN A 101 53.60 -32.19 -16.18
C GLN A 101 53.17 -30.90 -16.91
N SER A 102 54.10 -30.15 -17.53
CA SER A 102 53.74 -28.97 -18.32
C SER A 102 52.90 -29.36 -19.54
N GLU A 103 53.22 -30.47 -20.20
CA GLU A 103 52.41 -31.00 -21.30
C GLU A 103 51.04 -31.49 -20.82
N GLU A 104 50.98 -32.21 -19.69
CA GLU A 104 49.74 -32.65 -19.04
C GLU A 104 48.81 -31.47 -18.76
N ILE A 105 49.31 -30.41 -18.11
CA ILE A 105 48.55 -29.19 -17.83
C ILE A 105 48.00 -28.55 -19.12
N ILE A 106 48.78 -28.51 -20.20
CA ILE A 106 48.34 -27.93 -21.48
C ILE A 106 47.29 -28.81 -22.18
N ASN A 107 47.44 -30.14 -22.09
CA ASN A 107 46.57 -31.10 -22.77
C ASN A 107 45.22 -31.25 -22.07
N GLU A 108 45.26 -31.45 -20.76
CA GLU A 108 44.07 -31.78 -19.97
C GLU A 108 43.30 -30.54 -19.52
N ASN A 109 43.95 -29.37 -19.53
CA ASN A 109 43.39 -28.11 -19.05
C ASN A 109 42.74 -28.22 -17.67
N PRO A 110 43.54 -28.40 -16.60
CA PRO A 110 43.04 -28.49 -15.22
C PRO A 110 42.35 -27.20 -14.74
N PHE A 111 42.35 -26.13 -15.54
CA PHE A 111 41.69 -24.86 -15.25
C PHE A 111 40.23 -24.83 -15.72
N ALA A 112 39.80 -25.79 -16.54
CA ALA A 112 38.48 -25.80 -17.14
C ALA A 112 37.34 -25.87 -16.10
N ILE A 113 37.48 -26.73 -15.09
CA ILE A 113 36.46 -26.97 -14.05
C ILE A 113 36.20 -25.72 -13.20
N ALA A 114 37.23 -24.89 -13.01
CA ALA A 114 37.13 -23.65 -12.27
C ALA A 114 36.68 -22.45 -13.12
N GLU A 115 36.30 -22.66 -14.39
CA GLU A 115 36.02 -21.61 -15.38
C GLU A 115 37.23 -20.68 -15.64
N LYS A 116 38.45 -21.23 -15.48
CA LYS A 116 39.72 -20.50 -15.58
C LYS A 116 40.53 -20.79 -16.83
N SER A 117 39.93 -21.31 -17.89
CA SER A 117 40.64 -21.61 -19.15
C SER A 117 41.42 -20.41 -19.71
N GLY A 118 40.94 -19.17 -19.47
CA GLY A 118 41.67 -17.95 -19.83
C GLY A 118 43.00 -17.76 -19.08
N THR A 119 43.12 -18.28 -17.85
CA THR A 119 44.37 -18.29 -17.08
C THR A 119 45.40 -19.21 -17.74
N LEU A 120 44.98 -20.39 -18.21
CA LEU A 120 45.86 -21.28 -18.96
C LEU A 120 46.33 -20.63 -20.27
N GLU A 121 45.44 -19.96 -21.02
CA GLU A 121 45.86 -19.24 -22.22
C GLU A 121 46.85 -18.10 -21.91
N ARG A 122 46.68 -17.40 -20.78
CA ARG A 122 47.64 -16.40 -20.32
C ARG A 122 49.00 -17.01 -20.00
N ILE A 123 49.03 -18.16 -19.33
CA ILE A 123 50.27 -18.92 -19.06
C ILE A 123 50.94 -19.31 -20.38
N LYS A 124 50.19 -19.90 -21.32
CA LYS A 124 50.67 -20.31 -22.64
C LYS A 124 51.26 -19.13 -23.42
N ASN A 125 50.59 -17.98 -23.41
CA ASN A 125 51.08 -16.78 -24.09
C ASN A 125 52.36 -16.23 -23.47
N ARG A 126 52.44 -16.11 -22.14
CA ARG A 126 53.66 -15.66 -21.45
C ARG A 126 54.86 -16.57 -21.74
N MET A 127 54.63 -17.88 -21.83
CA MET A 127 55.68 -18.83 -22.21
C MET A 127 56.15 -18.68 -23.66
N ARG A 128 55.22 -18.51 -24.61
CA ARG A 128 55.57 -18.24 -26.02
C ARG A 128 56.33 -16.92 -26.20
N GLU A 129 55.98 -15.90 -25.42
CA GLU A 129 56.63 -14.59 -25.44
C GLU A 129 58.06 -14.66 -24.88
N GLN A 130 58.25 -15.39 -23.78
CA GLN A 130 59.56 -15.55 -23.14
C GLN A 130 60.49 -16.46 -23.95
N ILE A 131 59.97 -17.57 -24.48
CA ILE A 131 60.76 -18.57 -25.20
C ILE A 131 60.18 -18.76 -26.60
N LYS A 132 60.71 -17.97 -27.53
CA LYS A 132 60.34 -18.05 -28.94
C LYS A 132 60.82 -19.37 -29.54
N ASN A 133 59.91 -20.07 -30.20
CA ASN A 133 60.20 -21.28 -30.97
C ASN A 133 59.52 -21.20 -32.35
N PRO A 134 59.99 -21.95 -33.36
CA PRO A 134 59.50 -21.84 -34.74
C PRO A 134 58.00 -22.10 -34.90
N ASN A 135 57.44 -22.98 -34.05
CA ASN A 135 56.04 -23.40 -34.12
C ASN A 135 55.08 -22.52 -33.30
N ASN A 136 55.60 -21.50 -32.61
CA ASN A 136 54.86 -20.69 -31.63
C ASN A 136 54.07 -21.57 -30.61
N SER A 137 54.66 -22.71 -30.24
CA SER A 137 54.04 -23.72 -29.37
C SER A 137 54.38 -23.45 -27.91
N ALA A 138 53.35 -23.37 -27.06
CA ALA A 138 53.55 -23.24 -25.62
C ALA A 138 54.19 -24.49 -25.01
N LYS A 139 53.85 -25.69 -25.51
CA LYS A 139 54.47 -26.95 -25.06
C LYS A 139 55.97 -26.97 -25.32
N GLU A 140 56.36 -26.56 -26.52
CA GLU A 140 57.77 -26.49 -26.91
C GLU A 140 58.50 -25.45 -26.06
N ALA A 141 57.88 -24.30 -25.77
CA ALA A 141 58.44 -23.29 -24.86
C ALA A 141 58.69 -23.85 -23.45
N PHE A 142 57.75 -24.59 -22.87
CA PHE A 142 57.95 -25.26 -21.58
C PHE A 142 59.05 -26.32 -21.64
N ASN A 143 59.10 -27.13 -22.71
CA ASN A 143 60.12 -28.15 -22.88
C ASN A 143 61.53 -27.55 -22.99
N ILE A 144 61.66 -26.41 -23.67
CA ILE A 144 62.90 -25.66 -23.75
C ILE A 144 63.27 -25.05 -22.39
N LEU A 145 62.33 -24.39 -21.69
CA LEU A 145 62.58 -23.81 -20.36
C LEU A 145 63.16 -24.84 -19.40
N TRP A 146 62.51 -25.99 -19.32
CA TRP A 146 62.88 -27.08 -18.41
C TRP A 146 63.97 -27.98 -18.98
N SER A 147 64.79 -27.50 -19.92
CA SER A 147 65.98 -28.24 -20.40
C SER A 147 67.23 -27.76 -19.66
N SER A 148 68.08 -28.70 -19.28
CA SER A 148 69.34 -28.37 -18.61
C SER A 148 70.28 -27.54 -19.50
N SER A 149 70.25 -27.72 -20.83
CA SER A 149 71.00 -26.91 -21.78
C SER A 149 70.58 -25.44 -21.77
N TYR A 150 69.28 -25.15 -21.78
CA TYR A 150 68.76 -23.78 -21.77
C TYR A 150 69.03 -23.06 -20.46
N LEU A 151 68.76 -23.71 -19.31
CA LEU A 151 69.00 -23.13 -17.99
C LEU A 151 70.48 -22.82 -17.74
N ARG A 152 71.39 -23.61 -18.32
CA ARG A 152 72.83 -23.31 -18.30
C ARG A 152 73.19 -22.08 -19.13
N GLN A 153 72.63 -21.96 -20.33
CA GLN A 153 72.98 -20.89 -21.26
C GLN A 153 72.40 -19.53 -20.85
N GLN A 154 71.15 -19.51 -20.36
CA GLN A 154 70.41 -18.29 -20.04
C GLN A 154 70.41 -17.92 -18.55
N GLY A 155 71.05 -18.74 -17.70
CA GLY A 155 71.15 -18.54 -16.26
C GLY A 155 69.94 -19.07 -15.49
N TYR A 156 70.17 -20.08 -14.65
CA TYR A 156 69.14 -20.73 -13.83
C TYR A 156 68.35 -19.74 -12.97
N ASP A 157 69.04 -18.93 -12.14
CA ASP A 157 68.39 -18.04 -11.18
C ASP A 157 67.47 -17.03 -11.86
N GLN A 158 67.89 -16.47 -13.00
CA GLN A 158 67.10 -15.51 -13.75
C GLN A 158 65.83 -16.12 -14.33
N GLN A 159 65.91 -17.34 -14.88
CA GLN A 159 64.75 -18.01 -15.45
C GLN A 159 63.77 -18.49 -14.36
N ILE A 160 64.27 -18.99 -13.23
CA ILE A 160 63.44 -19.38 -12.10
C ILE A 160 62.73 -18.16 -11.49
N GLN A 161 63.44 -17.06 -11.23
CA GLN A 161 62.82 -15.83 -10.73
C GLN A 161 61.76 -15.28 -11.68
N TRP A 162 62.01 -15.34 -12.99
CA TRP A 162 61.01 -14.94 -13.98
C TRP A 162 59.77 -15.84 -13.91
N PHE A 163 59.96 -17.16 -13.80
CA PHE A 163 58.88 -18.13 -13.73
C PHE A 163 58.04 -17.95 -12.46
N GLU A 164 58.70 -17.80 -11.30
CA GLU A 164 58.05 -17.54 -10.01
C GLU A 164 57.24 -16.25 -10.00
N LYS A 165 57.71 -15.22 -10.72
CA LYS A 165 57.02 -13.94 -10.79
C LYS A 165 55.85 -13.97 -11.78
N ASN A 166 56.00 -14.64 -12.92
CA ASN A 166 55.08 -14.51 -14.06
C ASN A 166 54.16 -15.71 -14.29
N ILE A 167 54.52 -16.91 -13.84
CA ILE A 167 53.78 -18.13 -14.13
C ILE A 167 53.24 -18.77 -12.85
N THR A 168 54.08 -18.92 -11.81
CA THR A 168 53.69 -19.54 -10.54
C THR A 168 52.40 -18.96 -9.93
N PRO A 169 52.14 -17.64 -9.86
CA PRO A 169 50.92 -17.10 -9.26
C PRO A 169 49.67 -17.47 -10.08
N LEU A 170 49.81 -17.60 -11.42
CA LEU A 170 48.71 -18.01 -12.28
C LEU A 170 48.36 -19.49 -12.06
N ILE A 171 49.36 -20.34 -11.83
CA ILE A 171 49.15 -21.77 -11.53
C ILE A 171 48.59 -21.95 -10.11
N ALA A 172 49.13 -21.23 -9.13
CA ALA A 172 48.75 -21.34 -7.72
C ALA A 172 47.30 -20.88 -7.44
N THR A 173 46.76 -19.97 -8.25
CA THR A 173 45.35 -19.56 -8.14
C THR A 173 44.38 -20.62 -8.66
N ASN A 174 44.84 -21.67 -9.35
CA ASN A 174 43.97 -22.75 -9.79
C ASN A 174 43.42 -23.53 -8.60
N TYR A 175 42.20 -24.04 -8.74
CA TYR A 175 41.55 -24.83 -7.71
C TYR A 175 40.57 -25.82 -8.32
N TYR A 176 40.28 -26.88 -7.56
CA TYR A 176 39.17 -27.77 -7.85
C TYR A 176 37.96 -27.33 -7.03
N ARG A 177 36.78 -27.32 -7.64
CA ARG A 177 35.53 -27.08 -6.94
C ARG A 177 34.72 -28.36 -6.91
N SER A 178 34.52 -28.90 -5.71
CA SER A 178 33.81 -30.16 -5.52
C SER A 178 32.38 -30.08 -6.06
N ILE A 179 31.98 -31.19 -6.68
CA ILE A 179 30.65 -31.41 -7.24
C ILE A 179 30.01 -32.50 -6.40
N SER A 180 28.78 -32.26 -5.94
CA SER A 180 27.99 -33.25 -5.22
C SER A 180 27.47 -34.34 -6.17
N GLU A 181 26.97 -35.45 -5.61
CA GLU A 181 26.32 -36.53 -6.36
C GLU A 181 25.15 -36.05 -7.25
N THR A 182 24.61 -34.87 -6.97
CA THR A 182 23.55 -34.23 -7.77
C THR A 182 24.05 -33.50 -9.02
N GLY A 183 25.36 -33.51 -9.29
CA GLY A 183 25.98 -32.79 -10.40
C GLY A 183 26.09 -31.27 -10.19
N LYS A 184 25.67 -30.76 -9.02
CA LYS A 184 25.80 -29.34 -8.66
C LYS A 184 27.01 -29.13 -7.76
N PHE A 185 27.65 -27.97 -7.89
CA PHE A 185 28.72 -27.55 -6.99
C PHE A 185 28.29 -27.63 -5.53
N THR A 186 29.22 -28.06 -4.68
CA THR A 186 29.03 -28.12 -3.23
C THR A 186 28.65 -26.74 -2.68
N ARG A 187 27.56 -26.69 -1.92
CA ARG A 187 27.02 -25.47 -1.32
C ARG A 187 26.90 -25.67 0.18
N THR A 188 27.97 -25.39 0.92
CA THR A 188 28.00 -25.56 2.38
C THR A 188 27.66 -24.27 3.14
N PHE A 189 27.47 -23.15 2.43
CA PHE A 189 27.14 -21.85 3.03
C PHE A 189 25.91 -21.88 3.95
N TRP A 190 24.97 -22.80 3.75
CA TRP A 190 23.82 -22.95 4.66
C TRP A 190 24.24 -23.19 6.11
N LYS A 191 25.40 -23.81 6.36
CA LYS A 191 25.92 -24.02 7.72
C LYS A 191 26.29 -22.69 8.40
N VAL A 192 26.82 -21.74 7.63
CA VAL A 192 27.14 -20.38 8.11
C VAL A 192 25.87 -19.56 8.30
N ASP A 193 24.88 -19.77 7.44
CA ASP A 193 23.63 -19.03 7.44
C ASP A 193 22.60 -19.53 8.47
N LEU A 194 22.71 -20.80 8.88
CA LEU A 194 21.77 -21.47 9.77
C LEU A 194 21.63 -20.78 11.14
N PRO A 195 22.72 -20.38 11.85
CA PRO A 195 22.58 -19.70 13.13
C PRO A 195 21.77 -18.40 13.03
N PHE A 196 21.98 -17.61 11.98
CA PHE A 196 21.22 -16.39 11.72
C PHE A 196 19.75 -16.71 11.42
N THR A 197 19.52 -17.71 10.59
CA THR A 197 18.19 -18.19 10.21
C THR A 197 17.39 -18.59 11.46
N ILE A 198 18.00 -19.33 12.38
CA ILE A 198 17.37 -19.72 13.66
C ILE A 198 17.00 -18.49 14.48
N ILE A 199 17.93 -17.53 14.63
CA ILE A 199 17.68 -16.27 15.36
C ILE A 199 16.49 -15.52 14.74
N PHE A 200 16.43 -15.40 13.41
CA PHE A 200 15.33 -14.71 12.73
C PHE A 200 14.00 -15.43 12.87
N ILE A 201 13.97 -16.76 12.79
CA ILE A 201 12.75 -17.54 13.01
C ILE A 201 12.25 -17.33 14.44
N LEU A 202 13.12 -17.46 15.44
CA LEU A 202 12.74 -17.29 16.84
C LEU A 202 12.25 -15.87 17.12
N GLU A 203 12.94 -14.85 16.61
CA GLU A 203 12.53 -13.45 16.77
C GLU A 203 11.20 -13.17 16.07
N PHE A 204 11.00 -13.69 14.86
CA PHE A 204 9.73 -13.56 14.13
C PHE A 204 8.57 -14.21 14.89
N LEU A 205 8.74 -15.44 15.37
CA LEU A 205 7.71 -16.15 16.13
C LEU A 205 7.39 -15.43 17.45
N ALA A 206 8.43 -15.04 18.22
CA ALA A 206 8.25 -14.33 19.48
C ALA A 206 7.52 -12.99 19.26
N ARG A 207 7.91 -12.23 18.24
CA ARG A 207 7.32 -10.92 17.99
C ARG A 207 5.89 -11.01 17.48
N THR A 208 5.59 -11.91 16.55
CA THR A 208 4.22 -12.12 16.05
C THR A 208 3.30 -12.62 17.17
N TYR A 209 3.81 -13.47 18.06
CA TYR A 209 3.08 -13.91 19.25
C TYR A 209 2.78 -12.74 20.21
N LEU A 210 3.77 -11.88 20.50
CA LEU A 210 3.57 -10.69 21.33
C LEU A 210 2.55 -9.71 20.73
N ILE A 211 2.53 -9.55 19.40
CA ILE A 211 1.56 -8.70 18.69
C ILE A 211 0.14 -9.26 18.87
N SER A 212 -0.06 -10.55 18.61
CA SER A 212 -1.37 -11.20 18.78
C SER A 212 -1.86 -11.11 20.24
N ARG A 213 -0.97 -11.20 21.22
CA ARG A 213 -1.34 -11.00 22.64
C ARG A 213 -1.67 -9.55 23.01
N ARG A 214 -1.12 -8.57 22.30
CA ARG A 214 -1.38 -7.14 22.55
C ARG A 214 -2.69 -6.66 21.91
N TYR A 215 -3.06 -7.22 20.76
CA TYR A 215 -4.24 -6.81 20.01
C TYR A 215 -5.28 -7.95 19.98
N SER A 216 -6.33 -7.83 20.79
CA SER A 216 -7.35 -8.88 20.99
C SER A 216 -8.13 -9.26 19.72
N LYS A 217 -8.17 -8.39 18.70
CA LYS A 217 -8.83 -8.64 17.41
C LYS A 217 -7.92 -9.25 16.34
N VAL A 218 -6.64 -9.50 16.63
CA VAL A 218 -5.65 -9.93 15.64
C VAL A 218 -5.25 -11.38 15.90
N THR A 219 -5.55 -12.27 14.95
CA THR A 219 -5.08 -13.66 15.07
C THR A 219 -3.56 -13.72 14.93
N TRP A 220 -2.94 -14.78 15.41
CA TRP A 220 -1.49 -14.93 15.28
C TRP A 220 -1.03 -14.99 13.82
N PHE A 221 -1.87 -15.55 12.93
CA PHE A 221 -1.61 -15.56 11.50
C PHE A 221 -1.70 -14.14 10.90
N ASP A 222 -2.68 -13.33 11.31
CA ASP A 222 -2.76 -11.92 10.88
C ASP A 222 -1.52 -11.13 11.33
N ALA A 223 -1.03 -11.39 12.54
CA ALA A 223 0.21 -10.78 13.03
C ALA A 223 1.44 -11.20 12.20
N MET A 224 1.49 -12.42 11.68
CA MET A 224 2.51 -12.86 10.72
C MET A 224 2.38 -12.13 9.39
N LEU A 225 1.15 -11.98 8.87
CA LEU A 225 0.90 -11.26 7.61
C LEU A 225 1.31 -9.79 7.71
N TRP A 226 1.08 -9.12 8.84
CA TRP A 226 1.57 -7.76 9.08
C TRP A 226 3.09 -7.62 8.97
N ARG A 227 3.82 -8.73 9.20
CA ARG A 227 5.27 -8.80 9.11
C ARG A 227 5.75 -9.73 7.99
N TRP A 228 4.98 -9.85 6.91
CA TRP A 228 5.30 -10.71 5.77
C TRP A 228 6.74 -10.52 5.24
N TYR A 229 7.27 -9.30 5.30
CA TYR A 229 8.63 -8.98 4.84
C TYR A 229 9.74 -9.66 5.65
N ASP A 230 9.51 -9.97 6.92
CA ASP A 230 10.50 -10.67 7.75
C ASP A 230 10.70 -12.13 7.30
N VAL A 231 9.73 -12.71 6.57
CA VAL A 231 9.85 -14.06 6.03
C VAL A 231 11.07 -14.20 5.12
N PHE A 232 11.42 -13.16 4.37
CA PHE A 232 12.59 -13.18 3.50
C PHE A 232 13.91 -13.41 4.26
N LEU A 233 13.99 -13.08 5.56
CA LEU A 233 15.19 -13.29 6.38
C LEU A 233 15.57 -14.77 6.52
N PHE A 234 14.59 -15.67 6.52
CA PHE A 234 14.83 -17.10 6.74
C PHE A 234 14.55 -17.98 5.52
N LEU A 235 14.24 -17.39 4.35
CA LEU A 235 14.11 -18.16 3.11
C LEU A 235 15.49 -18.66 2.61
N PRO A 236 15.63 -19.96 2.26
CA PRO A 236 16.90 -20.53 1.83
C PRO A 236 17.24 -20.26 0.35
N ILE A 237 16.23 -20.03 -0.51
CA ILE A 237 16.38 -19.94 -1.97
C ILE A 237 16.66 -18.49 -2.40
N PHE A 238 15.79 -17.55 -2.04
CA PHE A 238 15.87 -16.15 -2.47
C PHE A 238 16.58 -15.24 -1.46
N ARG A 239 17.83 -15.59 -1.13
CA ARG A 239 18.62 -14.86 -0.11
C ARG A 239 18.86 -13.38 -0.43
N LEU A 240 18.78 -12.99 -1.71
CA LEU A 240 18.87 -11.58 -2.11
C LEU A 240 17.67 -10.74 -1.66
N LEU A 241 16.49 -11.35 -1.51
CA LEU A 241 15.28 -10.65 -1.04
C LEU A 241 15.39 -10.21 0.42
N ARG A 242 16.39 -10.70 1.17
CA ARG A 242 16.73 -10.22 2.52
C ARG A 242 17.03 -8.73 2.56
N ILE A 243 17.35 -8.10 1.43
CA ILE A 243 17.50 -6.64 1.36
C ILE A 243 16.23 -5.90 1.83
N ILE A 244 15.05 -6.46 1.58
CA ILE A 244 13.77 -5.83 1.93
C ILE A 244 13.65 -5.68 3.46
N PRO A 245 13.65 -6.77 4.26
CA PRO A 245 13.59 -6.66 5.71
C PRO A 245 14.80 -5.92 6.30
N VAL A 246 16.00 -6.07 5.74
CA VAL A 246 17.20 -5.34 6.20
C VAL A 246 17.03 -3.83 6.04
N ALA A 247 16.59 -3.37 4.88
CA ALA A 247 16.36 -1.95 4.61
C ALA A 247 15.27 -1.38 5.52
N ILE A 248 14.19 -2.12 5.73
CA ILE A 248 13.11 -1.73 6.65
C ILE A 248 13.64 -1.62 8.09
N ARG A 249 14.40 -2.61 8.58
CA ARG A 249 14.98 -2.59 9.94
C ARG A 249 15.96 -1.44 10.13
N LEU A 250 16.84 -1.20 9.14
CA LEU A 250 17.76 -0.05 9.16
C LEU A 250 17.04 1.29 9.19
N ASN A 251 15.89 1.40 8.51
CA ASN A 251 15.04 2.58 8.58
C ASN A 251 14.32 2.72 9.93
N GLN A 252 13.82 1.63 10.51
CA GLN A 252 13.20 1.62 11.85
C GLN A 252 14.15 2.12 12.92
N VAL A 253 15.44 1.73 12.83
CA VAL A 253 16.48 2.20 13.77
C VAL A 253 17.14 3.51 13.34
N HIS A 254 16.62 4.16 12.29
CA HIS A 254 17.11 5.43 11.75
C HIS A 254 18.58 5.45 11.31
N PHE A 255 19.16 4.29 10.98
CA PHE A 255 20.50 4.18 10.38
C PHE A 255 20.47 4.61 8.91
N ILE A 256 19.34 4.39 8.23
CA ILE A 256 19.06 4.87 6.87
C ILE A 256 17.70 5.58 6.90
N THR A 257 17.47 6.54 6.00
CA THR A 257 16.16 7.19 5.86
C THR A 257 15.55 6.82 4.50
N LEU A 258 14.50 6.00 4.53
CA LEU A 258 13.73 5.56 3.36
C LEU A 258 12.46 6.41 3.14
N GLU A 259 12.25 7.47 3.94
CA GLU A 259 11.07 8.33 3.83
C GLU A 259 10.82 8.89 2.41
N PRO A 260 11.83 9.35 1.64
CA PRO A 260 11.60 9.80 0.27
C PRO A 260 10.99 8.72 -0.63
N ILE A 261 11.47 7.48 -0.49
CA ILE A 261 11.01 6.33 -1.28
C ILE A 261 9.59 5.95 -0.86
N ARG A 262 9.33 5.90 0.46
CA ARG A 262 8.00 5.63 1.02
C ARG A 262 6.97 6.66 0.53
N ILE A 263 7.32 7.94 0.57
CA ILE A 263 6.46 9.03 0.09
C ILE A 263 6.18 8.89 -1.41
N GLN A 264 7.18 8.52 -2.21
CA GLN A 264 7.00 8.32 -3.65
C GLN A 264 6.05 7.13 -3.95
N ILE A 265 6.24 6.00 -3.27
CA ILE A 265 5.40 4.81 -3.43
C ILE A 265 3.96 5.10 -2.99
N THR A 266 3.79 5.73 -1.83
CA THR A 266 2.46 6.09 -1.31
C THR A 266 1.78 7.13 -2.18
N ARG A 267 2.47 8.13 -2.73
CA ARG A 267 1.86 9.07 -3.69
C ARG A 267 1.33 8.38 -4.94
N GLY A 268 2.08 7.44 -5.52
CA GLY A 268 1.62 6.69 -6.70
C GLY A 268 0.41 5.80 -6.40
N PHE A 269 0.48 5.05 -5.30
CA PHE A 269 -0.60 4.16 -4.87
C PHE A 269 -1.85 4.91 -4.44
N VAL A 270 -1.70 5.95 -3.61
CA VAL A 270 -2.81 6.80 -3.17
C VAL A 270 -3.38 7.57 -4.34
N ALA A 271 -2.60 8.10 -5.28
CA ALA A 271 -3.18 8.77 -6.46
C ALA A 271 -4.01 7.82 -7.33
N ALA A 272 -3.61 6.55 -7.44
CA ALA A 272 -4.36 5.54 -8.17
C ALA A 272 -5.71 5.24 -7.50
N ILE A 273 -5.73 5.09 -6.17
CA ILE A 273 -6.94 4.72 -5.43
C ILE A 273 -7.76 5.94 -4.99
N ALA A 274 -7.17 7.14 -4.92
CA ALA A 274 -7.82 8.34 -4.39
C ALA A 274 -9.12 8.69 -5.12
N ARG A 275 -9.16 8.48 -6.44
CA ARG A 275 -10.39 8.69 -7.21
C ARG A 275 -11.49 7.73 -6.76
N GLU A 276 -11.18 6.44 -6.68
CA GLU A 276 -12.14 5.39 -6.30
C GLU A 276 -12.57 5.52 -4.84
N LEU A 277 -11.63 5.80 -3.93
CA LEU A 277 -11.90 6.08 -2.52
C LEU A 277 -12.79 7.32 -2.35
N THR A 278 -12.52 8.40 -3.06
CA THR A 278 -13.32 9.63 -2.94
C THR A 278 -14.72 9.43 -3.52
N GLU A 279 -14.84 8.77 -4.68
CA GLU A 279 -16.13 8.40 -5.26
C GLU A 279 -16.93 7.52 -4.29
N PHE A 280 -16.29 6.50 -3.70
CA PHE A 280 -16.89 5.65 -2.69
C PHE A 280 -17.37 6.46 -1.48
N VAL A 281 -16.52 7.28 -0.86
CA VAL A 281 -16.88 8.04 0.34
C VAL A 281 -18.07 8.97 0.08
N VAL A 282 -18.09 9.65 -1.07
CA VAL A 282 -19.23 10.52 -1.44
C VAL A 282 -20.51 9.70 -1.60
N VAL A 283 -20.45 8.56 -2.29
CA VAL A 283 -21.63 7.71 -2.49
C VAL A 283 -22.11 7.11 -1.18
N GLU A 284 -21.21 6.61 -0.33
CA GLU A 284 -21.54 6.04 0.98
C GLU A 284 -22.23 7.09 1.87
N VAL A 285 -21.69 8.31 1.95
CA VAL A 285 -22.33 9.40 2.72
C VAL A 285 -23.73 9.70 2.18
N ILE A 286 -23.91 9.74 0.86
CA ILE A 286 -25.24 9.95 0.24
C ILE A 286 -26.18 8.78 0.56
N GLN A 287 -25.70 7.53 0.48
CA GLN A 287 -26.50 6.35 0.77
C GLN A 287 -26.91 6.28 2.24
N GLN A 288 -26.02 6.67 3.16
CA GLN A 288 -26.34 6.78 4.59
C GLN A 288 -27.44 7.83 4.81
N ILE A 289 -27.31 9.03 4.22
CA ILE A 289 -28.36 10.06 4.28
C ILE A 289 -29.68 9.54 3.72
N GLN A 290 -29.67 8.91 2.54
CA GLN A 290 -30.86 8.36 1.90
C GLN A 290 -31.49 7.24 2.73
N GLY A 291 -30.69 6.40 3.38
CA GLY A 291 -31.16 5.32 4.26
C GLY A 291 -31.91 5.86 5.47
N GLU A 292 -31.34 6.88 6.13
CA GLU A 292 -31.93 7.56 7.27
C GLU A 292 -33.26 8.26 6.89
N ILE A 293 -33.33 8.90 5.72
CA ILE A 293 -34.57 9.50 5.19
C ILE A 293 -35.62 8.41 4.90
N ARG A 294 -35.24 7.33 4.20
CA ARG A 294 -36.17 6.25 3.80
C ARG A 294 -36.77 5.51 4.99
N ARG A 295 -36.00 5.30 6.05
CA ARG A 295 -36.49 4.65 7.28
C ARG A 295 -37.36 5.58 8.14
N GLY A 296 -37.29 6.89 7.87
CA GLY A 296 -37.94 7.92 8.67
C GLY A 296 -37.33 8.05 10.07
N ASP A 297 -36.11 7.53 10.27
CA ASP A 297 -35.45 7.50 11.57
C ASP A 297 -35.04 8.91 12.02
N ILE A 298 -34.62 9.75 11.06
CA ILE A 298 -34.37 11.19 11.24
C ILE A 298 -35.61 11.86 11.85
N PHE A 299 -36.77 11.71 11.23
CA PHE A 299 -38.01 12.33 11.70
C PHE A 299 -38.49 11.75 13.04
N LYS A 300 -38.39 10.43 13.24
CA LYS A 300 -38.81 9.79 14.49
C LYS A 300 -37.94 10.20 15.68
N GLN A 301 -36.63 10.30 15.50
CA GLN A 301 -35.71 10.64 16.59
C GLN A 301 -35.79 12.13 16.96
N LEU A 302 -35.97 13.00 15.97
CA LEU A 302 -35.97 14.45 16.16
C LEU A 302 -37.31 15.00 16.69
N PHE A 303 -38.44 14.38 16.34
CA PHE A 303 -39.78 14.85 16.77
C PHE A 303 -40.39 14.08 17.93
N LEU A 304 -40.02 12.80 18.16
CA LEU A 304 -40.71 11.95 19.14
C LEU A 304 -39.89 11.66 20.40
N ASN A 305 -38.61 12.06 20.48
CA ASN A 305 -37.75 11.60 21.57
C ASN A 305 -36.69 12.64 22.03
N PRO A 306 -37.08 13.66 22.82
CA PRO A 306 -36.17 14.72 23.29
C PRO A 306 -35.08 14.25 24.29
N ASN A 307 -35.10 12.99 24.72
CA ASN A 307 -34.24 12.48 25.81
C ASN A 307 -33.09 11.56 25.33
N LYS A 308 -32.85 11.41 24.02
CA LYS A 308 -31.64 10.72 23.55
C LYS A 308 -30.46 11.70 23.55
N PRO A 309 -29.22 11.22 23.81
CA PRO A 309 -28.02 12.03 23.70
C PRO A 309 -27.71 12.27 22.22
N TYR A 310 -28.52 13.11 21.59
CA TYR A 310 -28.15 13.78 20.36
C TYR A 310 -27.04 14.77 20.74
N LEU A 311 -25.87 14.70 20.09
CA LEU A 311 -24.84 15.72 20.28
C LEU A 311 -25.29 16.96 19.55
N ASP A 312 -26.09 17.75 20.26
CA ASP A 312 -26.45 19.11 19.93
C ASP A 312 -25.23 20.00 20.22
N ILE A 313 -24.77 20.72 19.21
CA ILE A 313 -23.56 21.55 19.28
C ILE A 313 -23.90 22.89 19.96
N ASN A 314 -25.14 23.35 19.83
CA ASN A 314 -25.56 24.73 20.14
C ASN A 314 -26.73 24.83 21.15
N ASN A 315 -27.19 23.71 21.71
CA ASN A 315 -28.35 23.61 22.60
C ASN A 315 -29.68 24.10 21.98
N VAL A 316 -29.79 24.09 20.66
CA VAL A 316 -30.97 24.53 19.91
C VAL A 316 -31.41 23.40 18.99
N ASN A 317 -32.69 23.02 19.03
CA ASN A 317 -33.23 22.10 18.03
C ASN A 317 -33.53 22.90 16.74
N GLU A 318 -32.65 22.81 15.75
CA GLU A 318 -32.71 23.62 14.52
C GLU A 318 -34.01 23.36 13.75
N ILE A 319 -34.50 22.14 13.73
CA ILE A 319 -35.74 21.79 13.03
C ILE A 319 -36.95 22.39 13.74
N GLU A 320 -36.97 22.34 15.08
CA GLU A 320 -38.03 22.99 15.86
C GLU A 320 -38.00 24.51 15.68
N ALA A 321 -36.81 25.11 15.66
CA ALA A 321 -36.64 26.54 15.41
C ALA A 321 -37.13 26.93 14.00
N ILE A 322 -36.73 26.17 12.96
CA ILE A 322 -37.23 26.37 11.58
C ILE A 322 -38.75 26.22 11.52
N ALA A 323 -39.31 25.19 12.15
CA ALA A 323 -40.75 24.95 12.14
C ALA A 323 -41.52 26.08 12.85
N ASN A 324 -41.05 26.52 14.02
CA ASN A 324 -41.66 27.64 14.75
C ASN A 324 -41.60 28.94 13.94
N HIS A 325 -40.48 29.21 13.29
CA HIS A 325 -40.32 30.39 12.44
C HIS A 325 -41.25 30.34 11.21
N LEU A 326 -41.34 29.19 10.53
CA LEU A 326 -42.25 28.99 9.42
C LEU A 326 -43.73 29.12 9.84
N ILE A 327 -44.11 28.56 10.98
CA ILE A 327 -45.46 28.69 11.54
C ILE A 327 -45.78 30.16 11.81
N GLN A 328 -44.84 30.92 12.40
CA GLN A 328 -45.03 32.34 12.66
C GLN A 328 -45.24 33.14 11.37
N ILE A 329 -44.42 32.92 10.34
CA ILE A 329 -44.58 33.59 9.04
C ILE A 329 -45.92 33.22 8.42
N VAL A 330 -46.28 31.94 8.41
CA VAL A 330 -47.54 31.48 7.82
C VAL A 330 -48.74 32.11 8.54
N VAL A 331 -48.78 32.02 9.87
CA VAL A 331 -49.92 32.48 10.67
C VAL A 331 -50.04 34.00 10.70
N TYR A 332 -48.94 34.73 10.89
CA TYR A 332 -48.99 36.18 11.11
C TYR A 332 -48.79 37.02 9.86
N LYS A 333 -48.19 36.47 8.79
CA LYS A 333 -47.85 37.25 7.58
C LYS A 333 -48.52 36.74 6.32
N VAL A 334 -48.66 35.42 6.17
CA VAL A 334 -49.19 34.82 4.94
C VAL A 334 -50.72 34.70 4.99
N ILE A 335 -51.29 34.10 6.04
CA ILE A 335 -52.74 33.93 6.18
C ILE A 335 -53.50 35.27 6.08
N PRO A 336 -53.08 36.36 6.75
CA PRO A 336 -53.78 37.64 6.64
C PRO A 336 -53.78 38.22 5.22
N LYS A 337 -52.73 37.99 4.43
CA LYS A 337 -52.65 38.46 3.04
C LYS A 337 -53.42 37.58 2.06
N LEU A 338 -53.84 36.39 2.49
CA LEU A 338 -54.67 35.46 1.72
C LEU A 338 -56.16 35.60 2.04
N GLU A 339 -56.55 36.56 2.89
CA GLU A 339 -57.93 36.76 3.32
C GLU A 339 -58.91 36.80 2.13
N LEU A 340 -58.58 37.52 1.06
CA LEU A 340 -59.43 37.64 -0.13
C LEU A 340 -59.60 36.32 -0.91
N ASP A 341 -58.53 35.52 -1.00
CA ASP A 341 -58.58 34.22 -1.69
C ASP A 341 -59.34 33.19 -0.84
N ILE A 342 -59.17 33.23 0.48
CA ILE A 342 -59.92 32.42 1.45
C ILE A 342 -61.39 32.82 1.42
N GLU A 343 -61.72 34.11 1.45
CA GLU A 343 -63.08 34.62 1.37
C GLU A 343 -63.77 34.18 0.07
N SER A 344 -63.07 34.27 -1.06
CA SER A 344 -63.60 33.84 -2.35
C SER A 344 -63.94 32.35 -2.37
N LEU A 345 -63.08 31.52 -1.78
CA LEU A 345 -63.33 30.08 -1.64
C LEU A 345 -64.47 29.78 -0.66
N LEU A 346 -64.55 30.48 0.47
CA LEU A 346 -65.61 30.30 1.46
C LEU A 346 -66.96 30.74 0.90
N ARG A 347 -67.02 31.91 0.25
CA ARG A 347 -68.22 32.41 -0.43
C ARG A 347 -68.72 31.41 -1.45
N TYR A 348 -67.83 30.88 -2.28
CA TYR A 348 -68.18 29.87 -3.29
C TYR A 348 -68.72 28.58 -2.65
N ASN A 349 -68.07 28.07 -1.60
CA ASN A 349 -68.54 26.87 -0.91
C ASN A 349 -69.89 27.10 -0.21
N ILE A 350 -70.10 28.28 0.39
CA ILE A 350 -71.38 28.65 1.01
C ILE A 350 -72.48 28.77 -0.06
N GLU A 351 -72.18 29.37 -1.21
CA GLU A 351 -73.11 29.43 -2.36
C GLU A 351 -73.46 28.03 -2.87
N GLN A 352 -72.48 27.12 -2.99
CA GLN A 352 -72.73 25.73 -3.34
C GLN A 352 -73.60 25.01 -2.30
N VAL A 353 -73.38 25.22 -1.00
CA VAL A 353 -74.23 24.65 0.07
C VAL A 353 -75.67 25.21 0.02
N ILE A 354 -75.83 26.48 -0.36
CA ILE A 354 -77.12 27.14 -0.54
C ILE A 354 -77.86 26.61 -1.78
N GLU A 355 -77.15 26.45 -2.91
CA GLU A 355 -77.72 25.95 -4.16
C GLU A 355 -78.05 24.47 -4.09
N GLN A 356 -77.24 23.65 -3.43
CA GLN A 356 -77.46 22.21 -3.32
C GLN A 356 -78.52 21.85 -2.25
N SER A 357 -79.00 22.81 -1.46
CA SER A 357 -80.01 22.58 -0.42
C SER A 357 -81.43 22.81 -0.95
N PRO A 358 -82.24 21.75 -1.13
CA PRO A 358 -83.62 21.88 -1.60
C PRO A 358 -84.51 22.68 -0.63
N VAL A 359 -84.15 22.71 0.66
CA VAL A 359 -84.85 23.51 1.68
C VAL A 359 -84.65 25.00 1.43
N ILE A 360 -83.43 25.45 1.09
CA ILE A 360 -83.11 26.88 0.93
C ILE A 360 -83.70 27.43 -0.38
N GLN A 361 -83.77 26.62 -1.44
CA GLN A 361 -84.40 27.02 -2.70
C GLN A 361 -85.92 27.24 -2.54
N GLN A 362 -86.61 26.45 -1.70
CA GLN A 362 -88.04 26.60 -1.43
C GLN A 362 -88.37 27.88 -0.65
N PHE A 363 -87.42 28.46 0.10
CA PHE A 363 -87.62 29.71 0.83
C PHE A 363 -87.49 30.97 -0.04
N LYS A 364 -86.82 30.91 -1.20
CA LYS A 364 -86.69 32.04 -2.13
C LYS A 364 -88.02 32.45 -2.80
N THR A 365 -89.06 31.63 -2.73
CA THR A 365 -90.32 31.81 -3.46
C THR A 365 -91.50 32.30 -2.64
N ILE A 366 -91.34 32.53 -1.32
CA ILE A 366 -92.44 32.95 -0.43
C ILE A 366 -92.30 34.45 -0.06
N PRO A 367 -93.21 35.33 -0.53
CA PRO A 367 -93.22 36.74 -0.13
C PRO A 367 -93.55 36.90 1.36
N GLY A 368 -92.69 37.59 2.12
CA GLY A 368 -92.96 37.99 3.51
C GLY A 368 -92.10 37.32 4.61
N LEU A 369 -91.21 36.40 4.28
CA LEU A 369 -90.28 35.77 5.24
C LEU A 369 -88.92 36.49 5.26
N GLN A 370 -88.74 37.43 6.19
CA GLN A 370 -87.48 38.17 6.38
C GLN A 370 -86.57 37.58 7.47
N GLN A 371 -86.97 36.46 8.10
CA GLN A 371 -86.18 35.85 9.18
C GLN A 371 -85.62 34.51 8.72
N ILE A 372 -84.29 34.43 8.69
CA ILE A 372 -83.57 33.18 8.48
C ILE A 372 -83.88 32.26 9.69
N PRO A 373 -84.40 31.04 9.47
CA PRO A 373 -84.64 30.09 10.55
C PRO A 373 -83.38 29.86 11.40
N GLN A 374 -83.50 29.83 12.72
CA GLN A 374 -82.38 29.59 13.65
C GLN A 374 -81.56 28.35 13.28
N GLN A 375 -82.19 27.30 12.74
CA GLN A 375 -81.51 26.07 12.30
C GLN A 375 -80.52 26.29 11.14
N ILE A 376 -80.79 27.27 10.26
CA ILE A 376 -79.90 27.62 9.15
C ILE A 376 -78.74 28.48 9.67
N GLN A 377 -79.03 29.41 10.59
CA GLN A 377 -77.99 30.16 11.30
C GLN A 377 -77.07 29.22 12.08
N GLU A 378 -77.62 28.28 12.84
CA GLU A 378 -76.85 27.29 13.60
C GLU A 378 -75.97 26.44 12.69
N ARG A 379 -76.45 26.03 11.50
CA ARG A 379 -75.66 25.19 10.58
C ARG A 379 -74.51 25.96 9.94
N ILE A 380 -74.73 27.21 9.55
CA ILE A 380 -73.68 28.08 9.01
C ILE A 380 -72.68 28.45 10.11
N ILE A 381 -73.16 28.81 11.31
CA ILE A 381 -72.31 29.11 12.46
C ILE A 381 -71.51 27.87 12.87
N THR A 382 -72.10 26.67 12.84
CA THR A 382 -71.39 25.43 13.17
C THR A 382 -70.30 25.13 12.15
N GLU A 383 -70.56 25.25 10.84
CA GLU A 383 -69.54 25.00 9.80
C GLU A 383 -68.42 26.06 9.84
N LEU A 384 -68.76 27.34 10.04
CA LEU A 384 -67.77 28.41 10.21
C LEU A 384 -66.98 28.26 11.52
N SER A 385 -67.66 27.85 12.60
CA SER A 385 -67.01 27.55 13.88
C SER A 385 -66.06 26.38 13.70
N LYS A 386 -66.46 25.28 13.07
CA LYS A 386 -65.56 24.14 12.86
C LYS A 386 -64.33 24.50 12.05
N LEU A 387 -64.49 25.29 10.99
CA LEU A 387 -63.35 25.83 10.24
C LEU A 387 -62.40 26.68 11.11
N ALA A 388 -62.96 27.47 12.04
CA ALA A 388 -62.19 28.32 12.95
C ALA A 388 -61.60 27.57 14.17
N THR A 389 -62.20 26.45 14.61
CA THR A 389 -61.85 25.76 15.87
C THR A 389 -61.17 24.39 15.68
N GLU A 390 -61.43 23.68 14.58
CA GLU A 390 -60.96 22.29 14.34
C GLU A 390 -59.73 22.22 13.39
N GLY A 391 -59.26 23.36 12.88
CA GLY A 391 -57.91 23.51 12.35
C GLY A 391 -57.64 22.94 10.93
N PRO A 392 -56.39 22.50 10.65
CA PRO A 392 -55.92 22.20 9.28
C PRO A 392 -56.66 21.07 8.56
N GLN A 393 -57.23 20.12 9.29
CA GLN A 393 -57.87 18.93 8.73
C GLN A 393 -59.19 19.25 8.01
N GLU A 394 -60.06 20.06 8.61
CA GLU A 394 -61.32 20.47 7.97
C GLU A 394 -61.09 21.51 6.86
N ALA A 395 -60.08 22.37 7.00
CA ALA A 395 -59.63 23.26 5.92
C ALA A 395 -59.16 22.48 4.69
N TYR A 396 -58.38 21.40 4.88
CA TYR A 396 -57.97 20.50 3.81
C TYR A 396 -59.14 19.80 3.12
N GLN A 397 -60.12 19.32 3.91
CA GLN A 397 -61.34 18.73 3.35
C GLN A 397 -62.18 19.74 2.57
N THR A 398 -62.19 21.00 2.99
CA THR A 398 -62.91 22.08 2.30
C THR A 398 -62.26 22.42 0.96
N VAL A 399 -60.93 22.52 0.90
CA VAL A 399 -60.19 22.72 -0.35
C VAL A 399 -60.35 21.53 -1.30
N THR A 400 -60.22 20.30 -0.81
CA THR A 400 -60.37 19.10 -1.65
C THR A 400 -61.81 18.94 -2.17
N LYS A 401 -62.83 19.28 -1.37
CA LYS A 401 -64.23 19.31 -1.84
C LYS A 401 -64.46 20.39 -2.90
N ALA A 402 -63.88 21.58 -2.74
CA ALA A 402 -63.98 22.65 -3.74
C ALA A 402 -63.31 22.29 -5.07
N MET A 403 -62.28 21.44 -5.06
CA MET A 403 -61.61 20.97 -6.29
C MET A 403 -62.43 19.94 -7.09
N ASN A 404 -63.61 19.53 -6.62
CA ASN A 404 -64.48 18.60 -7.37
C ASN A 404 -65.20 19.26 -8.55
N ASP A 405 -65.18 20.60 -8.64
CA ASP A 405 -65.77 21.33 -9.76
C ASP A 405 -64.74 22.29 -10.44
N PRO A 406 -65.00 22.74 -11.69
CA PRO A 406 -64.06 23.58 -12.43
C PRO A 406 -63.80 24.96 -11.81
N VAL A 407 -64.78 25.54 -11.10
CA VAL A 407 -64.69 26.90 -10.54
C VAL A 407 -63.92 26.88 -9.23
N GLY A 408 -64.24 25.96 -8.32
CA GLY A 408 -63.51 25.71 -7.09
C GLY A 408 -62.10 25.18 -7.33
N THR A 409 -61.84 24.42 -8.42
CA THR A 409 -60.47 24.11 -8.86
C THR A 409 -59.68 25.37 -9.23
N LYS A 410 -60.30 26.32 -9.96
CA LYS A 410 -59.66 27.59 -10.32
C LYS A 410 -59.34 28.44 -9.08
N LEU A 411 -60.29 28.56 -8.15
CA LEU A 411 -60.11 29.32 -6.91
C LEU A 411 -59.07 28.65 -5.98
N SER A 412 -59.05 27.32 -5.90
CA SER A 412 -58.05 26.57 -5.10
C SER A 412 -56.65 26.72 -5.70
N ASN A 413 -56.52 26.63 -7.02
CA ASN A 413 -55.25 26.86 -7.71
C ASN A 413 -54.77 28.31 -7.54
N GLN A 414 -55.69 29.27 -7.53
CA GLN A 414 -55.37 30.68 -7.27
C GLN A 414 -54.88 30.88 -5.83
N LEU A 415 -55.57 30.29 -4.84
CA LEU A 415 -55.13 30.30 -3.44
C LEU A 415 -53.72 29.71 -3.29
N VAL A 416 -53.45 28.53 -3.86
CA VAL A 416 -52.11 27.90 -3.79
C VAL A 416 -51.06 28.75 -4.49
N LYS A 417 -51.36 29.31 -5.66
CA LYS A 417 -50.44 30.18 -6.41
C LYS A 417 -50.11 31.45 -5.62
N ASN A 418 -51.12 32.09 -5.04
CA ASN A 418 -50.94 33.31 -4.25
C ASN A 418 -50.28 33.00 -2.91
N PHE A 419 -50.60 31.88 -2.26
CA PHE A 419 -49.90 31.38 -1.07
C PHE A 419 -48.41 31.22 -1.36
N ASN A 420 -48.03 30.51 -2.42
CA ASN A 420 -46.62 30.31 -2.78
C ASN A 420 -45.91 31.64 -3.07
N LYS A 421 -46.59 32.56 -3.76
CA LYS A 421 -46.04 33.89 -4.06
C LYS A 421 -45.82 34.70 -2.78
N ILE A 422 -46.85 34.81 -1.93
CA ILE A 422 -46.80 35.59 -0.70
C ILE A 422 -45.80 34.98 0.29
N LEU A 423 -45.81 33.66 0.47
CA LEU A 423 -44.84 32.97 1.31
C LEU A 423 -43.41 33.21 0.82
N GLY A 424 -43.16 33.08 -0.48
CA GLY A 424 -41.85 33.37 -1.07
C GLY A 424 -41.41 34.82 -0.86
N GLU A 425 -42.33 35.78 -1.01
CA GLU A 425 -42.05 37.21 -0.77
C GLU A 425 -41.81 37.53 0.72
N GLU A 426 -42.57 36.94 1.64
CA GLU A 426 -42.38 37.20 3.08
C GLU A 426 -41.11 36.53 3.61
N LEU A 427 -40.79 35.31 3.16
CA LEU A 427 -39.51 34.67 3.46
C LEU A 427 -38.33 35.53 2.97
N GLN A 428 -38.44 36.12 1.77
CA GLN A 428 -37.39 37.00 1.23
C GLN A 428 -37.24 38.34 1.95
N LYS A 429 -38.29 38.85 2.60
CA LYS A 429 -38.28 40.15 3.27
C LYS A 429 -37.77 40.08 4.70
N GLU A 430 -38.01 38.98 5.39
CA GLU A 430 -37.52 38.80 6.75
C GLU A 430 -36.05 38.32 6.72
N GLN A 431 -35.28 38.66 7.76
CA GLN A 431 -33.99 38.00 8.04
C GLN A 431 -34.14 36.48 8.22
N GLY A 432 -35.36 35.97 8.21
CA GLY A 432 -35.75 34.57 8.24
C GLY A 432 -35.08 33.69 7.18
N LEU A 433 -34.77 34.18 5.97
CA LEU A 433 -33.99 33.36 5.04
C LEU A 433 -32.55 33.14 5.50
N GLU A 434 -31.92 34.15 6.10
CA GLU A 434 -30.58 34.01 6.66
C GLU A 434 -30.61 33.12 7.90
N GLU A 435 -31.62 33.30 8.77
CA GLU A 435 -31.81 32.48 9.98
C GLU A 435 -32.10 31.02 9.65
N ILE A 436 -33.02 30.73 8.71
CA ILE A 436 -33.28 29.37 8.22
C ILE A 436 -32.02 28.79 7.57
N GLN A 437 -31.25 29.57 6.80
CA GLN A 437 -30.01 29.09 6.21
C GLN A 437 -28.99 28.71 7.28
N THR A 438 -28.82 29.53 8.32
CA THR A 438 -27.94 29.23 9.45
C THR A 438 -28.40 27.96 10.16
N LEU A 439 -29.68 27.85 10.50
CA LEU A 439 -30.24 26.66 11.14
C LEU A 439 -30.11 25.40 10.27
N LEU A 440 -30.21 25.52 8.94
CA LEU A 440 -29.98 24.40 8.02
C LEU A 440 -28.50 23.99 7.94
N VAL A 441 -27.57 24.94 8.01
CA VAL A 441 -26.13 24.66 8.04
C VAL A 441 -25.77 23.97 9.35
N ASP A 442 -26.28 24.48 10.48
CA ASP A 442 -26.06 23.92 11.80
C ASP A 442 -26.63 22.49 11.87
N PHE A 443 -27.86 22.27 11.39
CA PHE A 443 -28.44 20.94 11.28
C PHE A 443 -27.58 19.95 10.46
N LEU A 444 -27.00 20.41 9.35
CA LEU A 444 -26.12 19.56 8.53
C LEU A 444 -24.80 19.23 9.25
N GLU A 445 -24.28 20.15 10.05
CA GLU A 445 -23.09 19.93 10.87
C GLU A 445 -23.37 18.92 11.98
N GLU A 446 -24.51 19.03 12.66
CA GLU A 446 -24.96 18.07 13.67
C GLU A 446 -25.23 16.69 13.07
N PHE A 447 -25.84 16.65 11.89
CA PHE A 447 -26.02 15.41 11.14
C PHE A 447 -24.67 14.75 10.80
N LYS A 448 -23.70 15.55 10.35
CA LYS A 448 -22.35 15.07 10.03
C LYS A 448 -21.69 14.41 11.24
N ILE A 449 -21.78 15.02 12.42
CA ILE A 449 -21.14 14.53 13.65
C ILE A 449 -21.82 13.25 14.18
N ASN A 450 -23.16 13.22 14.16
CA ASN A 450 -23.92 12.14 14.76
C ASN A 450 -23.99 10.88 13.88
N TYR A 451 -23.93 11.04 12.55
CA TYR A 451 -24.17 9.93 11.61
C TYR A 451 -22.94 9.49 10.81
N ILE A 452 -21.93 10.35 10.62
CA ILE A 452 -20.68 9.95 9.96
C ILE A 452 -19.71 9.36 10.98
N GLN A 453 -20.02 8.16 11.49
CA GLN A 453 -19.06 7.37 12.26
C GLN A 453 -18.79 6.01 11.62
N GLN A 454 -17.53 5.90 11.18
CA GLN A 454 -16.85 4.75 10.57
C GLN A 454 -17.47 4.22 9.27
N VAL A 455 -16.73 4.46 8.18
CA VAL A 455 -16.83 3.70 6.94
C VAL A 455 -16.69 2.22 7.31
N ASP A 456 -17.80 1.49 7.28
CA ASP A 456 -17.81 0.07 7.55
C ASP A 456 -17.14 -0.65 6.36
N GLU A 457 -16.07 -1.40 6.62
CA GLU A 457 -15.27 -2.08 5.59
C GLU A 457 -16.12 -3.07 4.78
N SER A 458 -17.22 -3.55 5.36
CA SER A 458 -18.20 -4.43 4.73
C SER A 458 -19.02 -3.79 3.60
N ASN A 459 -19.23 -2.46 3.62
CA ASN A 459 -19.96 -1.73 2.58
C ASN A 459 -19.07 -1.34 1.38
N PHE A 460 -17.74 -1.38 1.57
CA PHE A 460 -16.77 -0.94 0.56
C PHE A 460 -16.88 -1.71 -0.76
N GLU A 461 -16.94 -3.04 -0.69
CA GLU A 461 -17.02 -3.90 -1.87
C GLU A 461 -18.33 -3.70 -2.65
N GLN A 462 -19.45 -3.50 -1.94
CA GLN A 462 -20.77 -3.36 -2.56
C GLN A 462 -20.90 -2.05 -3.34
N VAL A 463 -20.44 -0.94 -2.76
CA VAL A 463 -20.48 0.38 -3.42
C VAL A 463 -19.47 0.44 -4.56
N LEU A 464 -18.28 -0.17 -4.43
CA LEU A 464 -17.34 -0.30 -5.54
C LEU A 464 -17.94 -1.05 -6.73
N ALA A 465 -18.62 -2.18 -6.48
CA ALA A 465 -19.29 -2.94 -7.52
C ALA A 465 -20.39 -2.11 -8.22
N GLN A 466 -21.17 -1.33 -7.46
CA GLN A 466 -22.16 -0.41 -8.02
C GLN A 466 -21.51 0.69 -8.88
N LEU A 467 -20.40 1.28 -8.43
CA LEU A 467 -19.67 2.30 -9.19
C LEU A 467 -19.11 1.75 -10.50
N GLN A 468 -18.57 0.53 -10.49
CA GLN A 468 -18.10 -0.15 -11.71
C GLN A 468 -19.25 -0.42 -12.67
N GLN A 469 -20.40 -0.91 -12.17
CA GLN A 469 -21.59 -1.16 -12.99
C GLN A 469 -22.13 0.15 -13.62
N GLN A 470 -22.16 1.26 -12.87
CA GLN A 470 -22.58 2.56 -13.40
C GLN A 470 -21.61 3.11 -14.46
N LYS A 471 -20.30 2.90 -14.30
CA LYS A 471 -19.31 3.26 -15.33
C LYS A 471 -19.52 2.48 -16.62
N HIS A 472 -19.73 1.16 -16.52
CA HIS A 472 -20.08 0.34 -17.68
C HIS A 472 -21.37 0.82 -18.38
N LEU A 473 -22.44 1.12 -17.63
CA LEU A 473 -23.68 1.66 -18.22
C LEU A 473 -23.52 3.02 -18.91
N LYS A 474 -22.59 3.86 -18.45
CA LYS A 474 -22.29 5.17 -19.08
C LYS A 474 -21.39 5.04 -20.31
N GLU A 475 -20.56 4.02 -20.39
CA GLU A 475 -19.69 3.75 -21.55
C GLU A 475 -20.42 2.98 -22.67
N THR A 476 -21.56 2.36 -22.37
CA THR A 476 -22.36 1.58 -23.34
C THR A 476 -23.54 2.38 -23.92
N LYS A 477 -23.66 3.67 -23.55
CA LYS A 477 -24.58 4.66 -24.13
C LYS A 477 -23.77 5.75 -24.82
#